data_AF-A0A7R8CYI6-F1
#
_entry.id   AF-A0A7R8CYI6-F1
#
_cell.length_a   1.000
_cell.length_b   1.000
_cell.length_c   1.000
_cell.angle_alpha   90.00
_cell.angle_beta   90.00
_cell.angle_gamma   90.00
#
_symmetry.space_group_name_H-M   'P 1'
#
loop_
_entity.id
_entity.type
_entity.pdbx_description
1 polymer ?
#
loop_
_entity_poly.entity_id
_entity_poly.type
_entity_poly.pdbx_seq_one_letter_code
_entity_poly.pdbx_strand_id
1 'polypeptide(L)'
;MANKFTQWFYDLLNELRDFGPQHFWKDASAKISVHRDGSVCSEDFSAVENGLDVCSAIKNVVLKYGIRFNPNNCPEGVSGDMDPHGLVIIRACGTLHNAATCCGVFHQRFGLIRDPLSSNSWKIKFTEATLVSKTVVNELPRLTHMETTLSYGTELMYIDTKFTFYVIHL
;
A
#
# COMPACT_ATOMS: atom_id res chain seq x y z
N MET A 1 3.23 14.71 7.33
CA MET A 1 1.93 14.09 7.00
C MET A 1 2.10 12.60 6.74
N ALA A 2 2.91 12.21 5.76
CA ALA A 2 3.14 10.81 5.38
C ALA A 2 3.47 9.89 6.55
N ASN A 3 4.50 10.20 7.36
CA ASN A 3 4.85 9.39 8.54
C ASN A 3 3.71 9.19 9.54
N LYS A 4 2.93 10.24 9.82
CA LYS A 4 1.79 10.15 10.74
C LYS A 4 0.69 9.23 10.20
N PHE A 5 0.38 9.35 8.90
CA PHE A 5 -0.58 8.45 8.24
C PHE A 5 -0.08 7.02 8.21
N THR A 6 1.18 6.80 7.80
CA THR A 6 1.81 5.48 7.74
C THR A 6 1.76 4.78 9.09
N GLN A 7 2.18 5.48 10.16
CA GLN A 7 2.12 4.95 11.51
C GLN A 7 0.68 4.60 11.91
N TRP A 8 -0.24 5.54 11.78
CA TRP A 8 -1.66 5.32 12.09
C TRP A 8 -2.26 4.13 11.34
N PHE A 9 -2.03 4.03 10.03
CA PHE A 9 -2.62 2.99 9.19
C PHE A 9 -2.10 1.59 9.57
N TYR A 10 -0.78 1.45 9.75
CA TYR A 10 -0.21 0.15 10.09
C TYR A 10 -0.46 -0.25 11.54
N ASP A 11 -0.52 0.69 12.48
CA ASP A 11 -0.94 0.40 13.86
C ASP A 11 -2.39 -0.12 13.89
N LEU A 12 -3.30 0.58 13.17
CA LEU A 12 -4.70 0.18 13.01
C LEU A 12 -4.84 -1.21 12.38
N LEU A 13 -4.06 -1.49 11.32
CA LEU A 13 -4.11 -2.75 10.58
C LEU A 13 -3.50 -3.92 11.38
N ASN A 14 -2.38 -3.71 12.07
CA ASN A 14 -1.69 -4.74 12.84
C ASN A 14 -2.51 -5.19 14.07
N GLU A 15 -3.24 -4.28 14.69
CA GLU A 15 -4.14 -4.58 15.79
C GLU A 15 -5.52 -5.04 15.31
N LEU A 16 -5.82 -4.89 14.01
CA LEU A 16 -7.18 -5.01 13.44
C LEU A 16 -8.24 -4.23 14.24
N ARG A 17 -7.80 -3.19 14.95
CA ARG A 17 -8.61 -2.42 15.89
C ARG A 17 -9.39 -1.39 15.12
N ASP A 18 -10.71 -1.52 15.04
CA ASP A 18 -11.57 -0.59 14.28
C ASP A 18 -11.10 -0.34 12.82
N PHE A 19 -10.39 -1.31 12.23
CA PHE A 19 -10.07 -1.30 10.81
C PHE A 19 -11.36 -1.62 10.05
N GLY A 20 -11.95 -0.63 9.39
CA GLY A 20 -13.23 -0.78 8.72
C GLY A 20 -13.39 0.12 7.49
N PRO A 21 -14.52 0.00 6.77
CA PRO A 21 -14.77 0.72 5.53
C PRO A 21 -14.83 2.25 5.70
N GLN A 22 -14.98 2.77 6.94
CA GLN A 22 -15.03 4.20 7.22
C GLN A 22 -13.75 4.97 6.85
N HIS A 23 -12.62 4.26 6.76
CA HIS A 23 -11.31 4.83 6.40
C HIS A 23 -11.10 4.95 4.88
N PHE A 24 -12.03 4.38 4.10
CA PHE A 24 -11.97 4.31 2.64
C PHE A 24 -13.09 5.15 2.02
N TRP A 25 -12.86 5.63 0.80
CA TRP A 25 -13.95 6.12 -0.04
C TRP A 25 -14.85 4.98 -0.47
N LYS A 26 -16.15 5.26 -0.71
CA LYS A 26 -17.11 4.25 -1.15
C LYS A 26 -16.68 3.58 -2.46
N ASP A 27 -16.10 4.37 -3.34
CA ASP A 27 -15.58 4.00 -4.66
C ASP A 27 -14.04 3.85 -4.63
N ALA A 28 -13.50 3.34 -3.52
CA ALA A 28 -12.07 3.07 -3.40
C ALA A 28 -11.66 1.77 -4.12
N SER A 29 -10.41 1.71 -4.55
CA SER A 29 -9.83 0.54 -5.23
C SER A 29 -8.56 0.05 -4.54
N ALA A 30 -8.29 -1.25 -4.62
CA ALA A 30 -7.07 -1.85 -4.10
C ALA A 30 -6.50 -2.86 -5.08
N LYS A 31 -5.17 -2.92 -5.15
CA LYS A 31 -4.41 -3.98 -5.81
C LYS A 31 -3.29 -4.43 -4.89
N ILE A 32 -3.29 -5.69 -4.48
CA ILE A 32 -2.28 -6.27 -3.58
C ILE A 32 -1.71 -7.49 -4.27
N SER A 33 -0.40 -7.46 -4.55
CA SER A 33 0.32 -8.58 -5.16
C SER A 33 1.23 -9.22 -4.13
N VAL A 34 1.10 -10.53 -3.95
CA VAL A 34 1.89 -11.32 -3.01
C VAL A 34 2.81 -12.26 -3.78
N HIS A 35 4.10 -12.03 -3.63
CA HIS A 35 5.17 -12.78 -4.26
C HIS A 35 5.88 -13.65 -3.23
N ARG A 36 6.23 -14.86 -3.63
CA ARG A 36 7.13 -15.73 -2.87
C ARG A 36 8.54 -15.59 -3.42
N ASP A 37 9.55 -15.58 -2.55
CA ASP A 37 10.95 -15.52 -2.97
C ASP A 37 11.27 -16.61 -4.01
N GLY A 38 11.86 -16.22 -5.13
CA GLY A 38 12.20 -17.13 -6.24
C GLY A 38 11.02 -17.71 -7.03
N SER A 39 9.77 -17.30 -6.77
CA SER A 39 8.60 -17.72 -7.54
C SER A 39 8.27 -16.72 -8.65
N VAL A 40 7.96 -17.22 -9.85
CA VAL A 40 7.42 -16.42 -10.96
C VAL A 40 5.92 -16.14 -10.76
N CYS A 41 5.24 -16.99 -10.00
CA CYS A 41 3.81 -16.83 -9.71
C CYS A 41 3.59 -15.90 -8.51
N SER A 42 2.68 -14.94 -8.68
CA SER A 42 2.13 -14.10 -7.61
C SER A 42 0.65 -14.42 -7.36
N GLU A 43 0.19 -14.24 -6.13
CA GLU A 43 -1.23 -14.17 -5.81
C GLU A 43 -1.66 -12.70 -5.78
N ASP A 44 -2.63 -12.35 -6.61
CA ASP A 44 -3.17 -10.99 -6.68
C ASP A 44 -4.54 -10.89 -6.03
N PHE A 45 -4.73 -9.85 -5.24
CA PHE A 45 -5.99 -9.49 -4.61
C PHE A 45 -6.37 -8.10 -5.09
N SER A 46 -7.52 -7.98 -5.75
CA SER A 46 -8.00 -6.70 -6.25
C SER A 46 -9.43 -6.44 -5.80
N ALA A 47 -9.72 -5.18 -5.48
CA ALA A 47 -11.06 -4.65 -5.29
C ALA A 47 -11.16 -3.37 -6.11
N VAL A 48 -12.26 -3.22 -6.85
CA VAL A 48 -12.44 -2.09 -7.78
C VAL A 48 -13.70 -1.35 -7.39
N GLU A 49 -13.58 -0.05 -7.17
CA GLU A 49 -14.68 0.88 -6.90
C GLU A 49 -15.62 0.45 -5.75
N ASN A 50 -15.07 -0.24 -4.74
CA ASN A 50 -15.81 -0.69 -3.57
C ASN A 50 -14.93 -0.66 -2.31
N GLY A 51 -15.12 0.36 -1.48
CA GLY A 51 -14.36 0.55 -0.23
C GLY A 51 -14.56 -0.56 0.81
N LEU A 52 -15.71 -1.26 0.80
CA LEU A 52 -15.95 -2.41 1.67
C LEU A 52 -15.10 -3.61 1.23
N ASP A 53 -15.02 -3.84 -0.07
CA ASP A 53 -14.21 -4.92 -0.63
C ASP A 53 -12.72 -4.63 -0.48
N VAL A 54 -12.29 -3.36 -0.61
CA VAL A 54 -10.92 -2.92 -0.30
C VAL A 54 -10.55 -3.25 1.14
N CYS A 55 -11.40 -2.84 2.10
CA CYS A 55 -11.17 -3.14 3.52
C CYS A 55 -11.07 -4.65 3.75
N SER A 56 -11.96 -5.42 3.13
CA SER A 56 -11.99 -6.89 3.26
C SER A 56 -10.76 -7.54 2.63
N ALA A 57 -10.32 -7.08 1.46
CA ALA A 57 -9.13 -7.60 0.77
C ALA A 57 -7.86 -7.42 1.61
N ILE A 58 -7.66 -6.22 2.18
CA ILE A 58 -6.50 -5.95 3.05
C ILE A 58 -6.53 -6.83 4.30
N LYS A 59 -7.69 -6.94 4.96
CA LYS A 59 -7.87 -7.82 6.13
C LYS A 59 -7.58 -9.28 5.78
N ASN A 60 -8.12 -9.76 4.66
CA ASN A 60 -7.98 -11.14 4.22
C ASN A 60 -6.52 -11.48 3.96
N VAL A 61 -5.74 -10.57 3.36
CA VAL A 61 -4.29 -10.77 3.18
C VAL A 61 -3.57 -10.88 4.52
N VAL A 62 -3.83 -9.96 5.46
CA VAL A 62 -3.23 -10.00 6.81
C VAL A 62 -3.54 -11.30 7.55
N LEU A 63 -4.82 -11.71 7.53
CA LEU A 63 -5.28 -12.91 8.21
C LEU A 63 -4.80 -14.21 7.53
N LYS A 64 -4.83 -14.27 6.20
CA LYS A 64 -4.43 -15.45 5.41
C LYS A 64 -2.96 -15.79 5.63
N TYR A 65 -2.08 -14.79 5.65
CA TYR A 65 -0.64 -15.02 5.80
C TYR A 65 -0.13 -14.84 7.24
N GLY A 66 -0.98 -14.39 8.17
CA GLY A 66 -0.59 -14.16 9.57
C GLY A 66 0.53 -13.12 9.70
N ILE A 67 0.51 -12.10 8.84
CA ILE A 67 1.58 -11.09 8.74
C ILE A 67 1.24 -9.82 9.51
N ARG A 68 2.29 -9.16 10.02
CA ARG A 68 2.25 -7.81 10.57
C ARG A 68 3.19 -6.91 9.78
N PHE A 69 2.78 -5.67 9.58
CA PHE A 69 3.54 -4.66 8.87
C PHE A 69 4.43 -3.89 9.84
N ASN A 70 5.72 -3.79 9.54
CA ASN A 70 6.65 -2.94 10.27
C ASN A 70 7.23 -1.90 9.29
N PRO A 71 6.61 -0.71 9.16
CA PRO A 71 7.06 0.32 8.23
C PRO A 71 8.43 0.86 8.62
N ASN A 72 9.27 1.15 7.62
CA ASN A 72 10.51 1.89 7.83
C ASN A 72 10.17 3.38 7.99
N ASN A 73 10.07 3.85 9.24
CA ASN A 73 9.72 5.25 9.55
C ASN A 73 10.88 6.25 9.34
N CYS A 74 12.03 5.79 8.83
CA CYS A 74 13.09 6.69 8.40
C CYS A 74 12.67 7.48 7.14
N PRO A 75 13.28 8.65 6.86
CA PRO A 75 12.99 9.44 5.66
C PRO A 75 13.09 8.66 4.35
N GLU A 76 13.90 7.61 4.30
CA GLU A 76 14.10 6.76 3.12
C GLU A 76 13.02 5.68 2.94
N GLY A 77 12.20 5.42 3.98
CA GLY A 77 11.17 4.38 3.97
C GLY A 77 9.75 4.91 3.77
N VAL A 78 9.54 6.21 3.93
CA VAL A 78 8.24 6.86 3.73
C VAL A 78 8.41 8.18 2.98
N SER A 79 7.63 8.36 1.92
CA SER A 79 7.52 9.63 1.20
C SER A 79 6.06 10.02 1.07
N GLY A 80 5.79 11.32 0.95
CA GLY A 80 4.46 11.76 0.57
C GLY A 80 4.50 13.06 -0.18
N ASP A 81 3.75 13.09 -1.28
CA ASP A 81 3.61 14.23 -2.17
C ASP A 81 2.13 14.61 -2.26
N MET A 82 1.85 15.88 -2.49
CA MET A 82 0.50 16.39 -2.70
C MET A 82 0.45 17.03 -4.08
N ASP A 83 -0.52 16.64 -4.89
CA ASP A 83 -0.77 17.31 -6.15
C ASP A 83 -1.57 18.62 -5.94
N PRO A 84 -1.55 19.54 -6.92
CA PRO A 84 -2.33 20.78 -6.85
C PRO A 84 -3.85 20.56 -6.77
N HIS A 85 -4.35 19.38 -7.13
CA HIS A 85 -5.76 19.03 -7.16
C HIS A 85 -6.26 18.43 -5.82
N GLY A 86 -5.37 18.29 -4.83
CA GLY A 86 -5.71 17.83 -3.48
C GLY A 86 -5.58 16.32 -3.26
N LEU A 87 -5.09 15.57 -4.25
CA LEU A 87 -4.70 14.17 -4.09
C LEU A 87 -3.35 14.10 -3.39
N VAL A 88 -3.28 13.37 -2.29
CA VAL A 88 -2.05 13.08 -1.57
C VAL A 88 -1.61 11.66 -1.88
N ILE A 89 -0.40 11.51 -2.41
CA ILE A 89 0.23 10.23 -2.63
C ILE A 89 1.18 9.94 -1.47
N ILE A 90 0.98 8.82 -0.79
CA ILE A 90 1.91 8.33 0.24
C ILE A 90 2.50 7.02 -0.25
N ARG A 91 3.83 6.90 -0.18
CA ARG A 91 4.55 5.65 -0.41
C ARG A 91 5.22 5.24 0.89
N ALA A 92 5.07 3.99 1.27
CA ALA A 92 5.69 3.40 2.44
C ALA A 92 6.31 2.05 2.05
N CYS A 93 7.47 1.74 2.61
CA CYS A 93 8.04 0.41 2.55
C CYS A 93 8.51 -0.03 3.92
N GLY A 94 8.71 -1.34 4.07
CA GLY A 94 9.10 -1.89 5.35
C GLY A 94 9.16 -3.41 5.32
N THR A 95 9.21 -3.98 6.51
CA THR A 95 9.34 -5.42 6.70
C THR A 95 8.00 -6.05 7.07
N LEU A 96 7.82 -7.30 6.67
CA LEU A 96 6.71 -8.15 7.08
C LEU A 96 7.21 -9.10 8.15
N HIS A 97 6.40 -9.30 9.19
CA HIS A 97 6.73 -10.16 10.32
C HIS A 97 5.62 -11.18 10.56
N ASN A 98 6.01 -12.42 10.83
CA ASN A 98 5.13 -13.41 11.43
C ASN A 98 5.62 -13.65 12.86
N ALA A 99 4.79 -13.29 13.83
CA ALA A 99 5.18 -13.20 15.24
C ALA A 99 6.44 -12.34 15.44
N ALA A 100 7.56 -12.95 15.85
CA ALA A 100 8.84 -12.27 16.08
C ALA A 100 9.84 -12.42 14.90
N THR A 101 9.44 -13.09 13.82
CA THR A 101 10.33 -13.42 12.70
C THR A 101 10.00 -12.57 11.49
N CYS A 102 11.02 -11.86 10.97
CA CYS A 102 10.90 -11.18 9.68
C CYS A 102 10.73 -12.22 8.56
N CYS A 103 9.65 -12.12 7.80
CA CYS A 103 9.28 -13.10 6.78
C CYS A 103 9.18 -12.49 5.37
N GLY A 104 9.48 -11.19 5.23
CA GLY A 104 9.42 -10.51 3.95
C GLY A 104 9.56 -9.00 4.03
N VAL A 105 9.31 -8.37 2.90
CA VAL A 105 9.30 -6.92 2.72
C VAL A 105 8.02 -6.51 2.01
N PHE A 106 7.59 -5.28 2.23
CA PHE A 106 6.44 -4.71 1.53
C PHE A 106 6.77 -3.34 0.98
N HIS A 107 6.06 -3.00 -0.09
CA HIS A 107 5.93 -1.65 -0.62
C HIS A 107 4.46 -1.37 -0.79
N GLN A 108 4.03 -0.18 -0.40
CA GLN A 108 2.64 0.20 -0.52
C GLN A 108 2.52 1.68 -0.88
N ARG A 109 1.64 1.93 -1.83
CA ARG A 109 1.24 3.26 -2.27
C ARG A 109 -0.22 3.48 -1.86
N PHE A 110 -0.52 4.69 -1.43
CA PHE A 110 -1.85 5.15 -1.08
C PHE A 110 -2.14 6.45 -1.81
N GLY A 111 -3.36 6.55 -2.35
CA GLY A 111 -3.95 7.82 -2.76
C GLY A 111 -4.96 8.26 -1.73
N LEU A 112 -4.77 9.44 -1.14
CA LEU A 112 -5.67 10.03 -0.15
C LEU A 112 -6.33 11.26 -0.71
N ILE A 113 -7.64 11.38 -0.46
CA ILE A 113 -8.41 12.58 -0.77
C ILE A 113 -9.05 13.06 0.53
N ARG A 114 -8.97 14.37 0.77
CA ARG A 114 -9.61 15.01 1.92
C ARG A 114 -11.13 14.91 1.78
N ASP A 115 -11.80 14.47 2.84
CA ASP A 115 -13.26 14.52 2.91
C ASP A 115 -13.70 15.98 3.15
N PRO A 116 -14.46 16.61 2.24
CA PRO A 116 -14.94 17.98 2.43
C PRO A 116 -16.06 18.08 3.48
N LEU A 117 -16.74 16.97 3.79
CA LEU A 117 -17.90 16.93 4.69
C LEU A 117 -17.53 16.65 6.15
N SER A 118 -16.30 16.19 6.40
CA SER A 118 -15.79 15.85 7.72
C SER A 118 -14.54 16.67 7.99
N SER A 119 -14.53 17.43 9.08
CA SER A 119 -13.40 18.28 9.41
C SER A 119 -12.11 17.45 9.57
N ASN A 120 -11.24 17.57 8.58
CA ASN A 120 -9.86 17.07 8.62
C ASN A 120 -9.67 15.55 8.53
N SER A 121 -10.61 14.79 7.96
CA SER A 121 -10.41 13.37 7.68
C SER A 121 -9.87 13.15 6.26
N TRP A 122 -8.71 12.50 6.16
CA TRP A 122 -8.18 11.99 4.90
C TRP A 122 -8.69 10.56 4.72
N LYS A 123 -9.27 10.25 3.55
CA LYS A 123 -9.78 8.92 3.23
C LYS A 123 -9.00 8.31 2.08
N ILE A 124 -8.84 6.99 2.14
CA ILE A 124 -8.12 6.23 1.12
C ILE A 124 -9.00 6.08 -0.10
N LYS A 125 -8.54 6.65 -1.23
CA LYS A 125 -9.17 6.53 -2.55
C LYS A 125 -8.64 5.32 -3.30
N PHE A 126 -7.35 5.03 -3.19
CA PHE A 126 -6.80 3.78 -3.70
C PHE A 126 -5.59 3.31 -2.90
N THR A 127 -5.28 2.02 -2.98
CA THR A 127 -4.01 1.48 -2.50
C THR A 127 -3.46 0.40 -3.42
N GLU A 128 -2.14 0.43 -3.58
CA GLU A 128 -1.39 -0.57 -4.34
C GLU A 128 -0.31 -1.13 -3.43
N ALA A 129 -0.25 -2.43 -3.23
CA ALA A 129 0.72 -3.07 -2.36
C ALA A 129 1.43 -4.22 -3.08
N THR A 130 2.73 -4.33 -2.84
CA THR A 130 3.55 -5.47 -3.26
C THR A 130 4.19 -6.06 -2.02
N LEU A 131 3.83 -7.30 -1.71
CA LEU A 131 4.36 -8.07 -0.60
C LEU A 131 5.29 -9.14 -1.16
N VAL A 132 6.53 -9.20 -0.68
CA VAL A 132 7.50 -10.19 -1.14
C VAL A 132 7.98 -10.96 0.08
N SER A 133 7.70 -12.26 0.11
CA SER A 133 8.31 -13.14 1.11
C SER A 133 9.81 -13.20 0.88
N LYS A 134 10.59 -13.11 1.96
CA LYS A 134 12.05 -13.25 1.95
C LYS A 134 12.49 -14.02 3.17
N THR A 135 13.41 -14.97 2.98
CA THR A 135 13.98 -15.76 4.08
C THR A 135 15.02 -14.97 4.88
N VAL A 136 15.71 -14.04 4.22
CA VAL A 136 16.69 -13.15 4.86
C VAL A 136 16.49 -11.72 4.35
N VAL A 137 16.29 -10.78 5.27
CA VAL A 137 16.24 -9.35 4.98
C VAL A 137 17.50 -8.72 5.56
N ASN A 138 18.53 -8.55 4.72
CA ASN A 138 19.84 -8.04 5.14
C ASN A 138 19.87 -6.52 5.35
N GLU A 139 18.93 -5.79 4.74
CA GLU A 139 18.88 -4.33 4.78
C GLU A 139 17.46 -3.84 5.00
N LEU A 140 17.33 -2.69 5.68
CA LEU A 140 16.06 -2.00 5.81
C LEU A 140 15.55 -1.57 4.43
N PRO A 141 14.30 -1.93 4.06
CA PRO A 141 13.70 -1.50 2.80
C PRO A 141 13.71 0.03 2.68
N ARG A 142 14.08 0.52 1.49
CA ARG A 142 14.11 1.95 1.14
C ARG A 142 13.37 2.16 -0.17
N LEU A 143 12.70 3.30 -0.30
CA LEU A 143 11.94 3.64 -1.50
C LEU A 143 12.84 3.77 -2.74
N THR A 144 14.07 4.27 -2.58
CA THR A 144 15.05 4.47 -3.67
C THR A 144 15.54 3.17 -4.31
N HIS A 145 15.57 2.06 -3.58
CA HIS A 145 16.04 0.77 -4.12
C HIS A 145 15.05 0.13 -5.11
N MET A 146 13.85 0.68 -5.27
CA MET A 146 12.82 0.10 -6.14
C MET A 146 12.47 0.90 -7.37
N GLU A 147 12.91 2.16 -7.50
CA GLU A 147 12.90 2.85 -8.80
C GLU A 147 13.73 2.07 -9.84
N THR A 148 14.79 1.37 -9.39
CA THR A 148 15.67 0.54 -10.23
C THR A 148 15.15 -0.88 -10.49
N THR A 149 14.14 -1.36 -9.74
CA THR A 149 13.54 -2.69 -10.00
C THR A 149 12.30 -2.57 -10.89
N LEU A 150 11.65 -1.40 -10.91
CA LEU A 150 10.59 -1.05 -11.86
C LEU A 150 11.13 -0.60 -13.23
N SER A 151 12.45 -0.42 -13.37
CA SER A 151 13.08 -0.03 -14.65
C SER A 151 13.31 -1.19 -15.64
N TYR A 152 12.90 -2.43 -15.31
CA TYR A 152 12.86 -3.56 -16.26
C TYR A 152 11.47 -3.85 -16.84
N GLY A 153 10.52 -2.94 -16.63
CA GLY A 153 9.21 -2.98 -17.28
C GLY A 153 8.57 -1.62 -17.20
N THR A 154 8.99 -0.69 -18.06
CA THR A 154 8.34 0.61 -18.24
C THR A 154 6.94 0.42 -18.82
N GLU A 155 5.98 0.08 -17.98
CA GLU A 155 4.57 0.41 -18.17
C GLU A 155 4.25 1.54 -17.20
N LEU A 156 4.29 2.77 -17.71
CA LEU A 156 3.89 3.95 -16.95
C LEU A 156 2.38 3.88 -16.76
N MET A 157 1.92 3.52 -15.56
CA MET A 157 0.51 3.65 -15.20
C MET A 157 0.17 5.14 -15.06
N TYR A 158 -0.58 5.66 -16.03
CA TYR A 158 -1.18 6.99 -15.95
C TYR A 158 -2.56 6.87 -15.31
N ILE A 159 -2.82 7.68 -14.28
CA ILE A 159 -4.13 7.82 -13.65
C ILE A 159 -4.77 9.08 -14.22
N ASP A 160 -5.80 8.92 -15.04
CA ASP A 160 -6.58 10.05 -15.51
C ASP A 160 -7.51 10.58 -14.41
N THR A 161 -8.02 11.79 -14.60
CA THR A 161 -9.07 12.48 -13.83
C THR A 161 -10.35 11.66 -13.59
N LYS A 162 -10.52 10.51 -14.26
CA LYS A 162 -11.59 9.53 -14.04
C LYS A 162 -11.18 8.30 -13.23
N PHE A 163 -9.98 8.26 -12.64
CA PHE A 163 -9.44 7.11 -11.90
C PHE A 163 -9.42 5.80 -12.70
N THR A 164 -9.43 5.88 -14.03
CA THR A 164 -9.28 4.73 -14.91
C THR A 164 -7.80 4.45 -15.11
N PHE A 165 -7.39 3.20 -14.89
CA PHE A 165 -6.01 2.76 -15.06
C PHE A 165 -5.75 2.47 -16.53
N TYR A 166 -4.82 3.20 -17.15
CA TYR A 166 -4.36 2.92 -18.50
C TYR A 166 -2.96 2.33 -18.45
N VAL A 167 -2.78 1.18 -19.11
CA VAL A 167 -1.46 0.65 -19.45
C VAL A 167 -1.00 1.37 -20.70
N ILE A 168 0.01 2.23 -20.57
CA ILE A 168 0.62 2.88 -21.72
C ILE A 168 1.70 1.95 -22.26
N HIS A 169 1.46 1.34 -23.41
CA HIS A 169 2.50 0.70 -24.21
C HIS A 169 3.13 1.78 -25.11
N LEU A 170 4.46 1.97 -24.98
CA LEU A 170 5.27 2.78 -25.89
C LEU A 170 5.59 1.99 -27.17
#